data_AF-A0A2E3K5S0-F1
#
_entry.id   AF-A0A2E3K5S0-F1
#
_cell.length_a   1.000
_cell.length_b   1.000
_cell.length_c   1.000
_cell.angle_alpha   90.00
_cell.angle_beta   90.00
_cell.angle_gamma   90.00
#
_symmetry.space_group_name_H-M   'P 1'
#
loop_
_entity.id
_entity.type
_entity.pdbx_description
1 polymer ?
#
loop_
_entity_poly.entity_id
_entity_poly.type
_entity_poly.pdbx_seq_one_letter_code
_entity_poly.pdbx_strand_id
1 'polypeptide(L)' 'MQIPRYVTGAIVFAFVWAIIVYINEGITDLRVLAIGVAAFIFAGSCLSWLLTKIFEWYRKRR' A
#
# COMPACT_ATOMS: atom_id res chain seq x y z
N MET A 1 -12.65 15.05 -6.61
CA MET A 1 -11.36 14.37 -6.85
C MET A 1 -11.61 12.87 -6.84
N GLN A 2 -11.38 12.17 -7.95
CA GLN A 2 -11.48 10.71 -7.98
C GLN A 2 -10.17 10.12 -7.45
N ILE A 3 -10.23 9.45 -6.30
CA ILE A 3 -9.08 8.75 -5.73
C ILE A 3 -8.70 7.62 -6.71
N PRO A 4 -7.43 7.52 -7.13
CA PRO A 4 -7.01 6.47 -8.04
C PRO A 4 -7.27 5.09 -7.42
N ARG A 5 -7.84 4.15 -8.18
CA ARG A 5 -8.28 2.83 -7.67
C ARG A 5 -7.15 2.05 -6.98
N TYR A 6 -5.90 2.23 -7.43
CA TYR A 6 -4.74 1.60 -6.81
C TYR A 6 -4.43 2.17 -5.41
N VAL A 7 -4.73 3.45 -5.16
CA VAL A 7 -4.61 4.08 -3.83
C VAL A 7 -5.68 3.51 -2.90
N THR A 8 -6.92 3.37 -3.38
CA THR A 8 -8.00 2.75 -2.60
C THR A 8 -7.66 1.31 -2.21
N GLY A 9 -7.12 0.51 -3.14
CA GLY A 9 -6.67 -0.85 -2.86
C GLY A 9 -5.54 -0.91 -1.83
N ALA A 10 -4.55 -0.03 -1.94
CA ALA A 10 -3.45 0.06 -0.97
C ALA A 10 -3.92 0.43 0.44
N ILE A 11 -4.89 1.35 0.55
CA ILE A 11 -5.48 1.74 1.84
C ILE A 11 -6.20 0.55 2.48
N VAL A 12 -7.07 -0.13 1.73
CA VAL A 12 -7.81 -1.31 2.24
C VAL A 12 -6.83 -2.39 2.69
N PHE A 13 -5.79 -2.67 1.90
CA PHE A 13 -4.79 -3.67 2.24
C PHE A 13 -4.02 -3.31 3.52
N ALA A 14 -3.65 -2.02 3.68
CA ALA A 14 -2.98 -1.55 4.88
C ALA A 14 -3.84 -1.68 6.14
N PHE A 15 -5.15 -1.42 6.04
CA PHE A 15 -6.08 -1.63 7.16
C PHE A 15 -6.26 -3.11 7.50
N VAL A 16 -6.38 -3.99 6.50
CA VAL A 16 -6.46 -5.44 6.73
C VAL A 16 -5.21 -5.94 7.43
N TRP A 17 -4.03 -5.51 6.97
CA TRP A 17 -2.76 -5.87 7.61
C TRP A 17 -2.67 -5.36 9.05
N ALA A 18 -3.09 -4.12 9.31
CA ALA A 18 -3.12 -3.55 10.66
C ALA A 18 -4.00 -4.37 11.61
N ILE A 19 -5.16 -4.86 11.15
CA ILE A 19 -6.04 -5.73 11.94
C ILE A 19 -5.38 -7.08 12.23
N ILE A 20 -4.72 -7.68 11.23
CA ILE A 20 -4.02 -8.96 11.39
C ILE A 20 -2.90 -8.85 12.43
N VAL A 21 -2.10 -7.79 12.36
CA VAL A 21 -1.01 -7.51 13.31
C VAL A 21 -1.54 -7.24 14.70
N TYR A 22 -2.62 -6.45 14.82
CA TYR A 22 -3.27 -6.20 16.10
C TYR A 22 -3.75 -7.49 16.78
N ILE A 23 -4.35 -8.41 16.02
CA ILE A 23 -4.90 -9.67 16.55
C ILE A 23 -3.81 -10.72 16.82
N ASN A 24 -2.87 -10.92 15.89
CA ASN A 24 -1.92 -12.04 15.97
C ASN A 24 -0.64 -11.70 16.74
N GLU A 25 -0.13 -10.48 16.61
CA GLU A 25 1.13 -10.07 17.26
C GLU A 25 0.87 -9.34 18.59
N GLY A 26 -0.39 -9.02 18.90
CA GLY A 26 -0.78 -8.32 20.12
C GLY A 26 -0.26 -6.88 20.19
N ILE A 27 0.13 -6.30 19.05
CA ILE A 27 0.57 -4.91 18.96
C ILE A 27 -0.66 -4.01 19.10
N THR A 28 -0.92 -3.59 20.34
CA THR A 28 -2.02 -2.67 20.69
C THR A 28 -1.61 -1.19 20.59
N ASP A 29 -0.32 -0.94 20.39
CA ASP A 29 0.25 0.40 20.37
C ASP A 29 -0.09 1.12 19.05
N LEU A 30 -1.02 2.07 19.14
CA LEU A 30 -1.62 2.73 17.98
C LEU A 30 -0.58 3.46 17.10
N ARG A 31 0.50 3.96 17.72
CA ARG A 31 1.62 4.60 17.00
C ARG A 31 2.35 3.63 16.08
N VAL A 32 2.67 2.44 16.58
CA VAL A 32 3.40 1.42 15.82
C VAL A 32 2.54 0.95 14.64
N LEU A 33 1.24 0.76 14.89
CA LEU A 33 0.27 0.39 13.85
C LEU A 33 0.19 1.46 12.75
N ALA A 34 0.09 2.74 13.13
CA ALA A 34 0.03 3.85 12.19
C ALA A 34 1.29 3.98 11.32
N ILE A 35 2.48 3.75 11.91
CA ILE A 35 3.75 3.75 11.17
C ILE A 35 3.78 2.59 10.16
N GLY A 36 3.34 1.39 10.57
CA GLY A 36 3.26 0.23 9.68
C GLY A 36 2.29 0.45 8.51
N VAL A 37 1.11 1.02 8.78
CA VAL A 37 0.13 1.40 7.74
C VAL A 37 0.73 2.41 6.77
N ALA A 38 1.40 3.45 7.28
CA ALA A 38 2.04 4.46 6.44
C ALA A 38 3.16 3.85 5.57
N ALA A 39 3.97 2.95 6.13
CA ALA A 39 5.00 2.23 5.39
C ALA A 39 4.40 1.36 4.27
N PHE A 40 3.27 0.69 4.54
CA PHE A 40 2.56 -0.12 3.54
C PHE A 40 1.99 0.73 2.40
N ILE A 41 1.38 1.87 2.72
CA ILE A 41 0.86 2.80 1.71
C ILE A 41 1.99 3.33 0.84
N PHE A 42 3.12 3.69 1.45
CA PHE A 42 4.30 4.17 0.73
C PHE A 42 4.88 3.09 -0.18
N ALA A 43 5.08 1.88 0.33
CA ALA A 43 5.58 0.74 -0.45
C ALA A 43 4.64 0.39 -1.62
N GLY A 44 3.33 0.32 -1.37
CA GLY A 44 2.33 0.03 -2.40
C GLY A 44 2.25 1.10 -3.49
N SER A 45 2.40 2.37 -3.11
CA SER A 45 2.46 3.49 -4.06
C SER A 45 3.73 3.44 -4.91
N CYS A 46 4.88 3.17 -4.29
CA CYS A 46 6.15 3.01 -4.98
C CYS A 46 6.09 1.85 -5.99
N LEU A 47 5.50 0.71 -5.59
CA LEU A 47 5.32 -0.45 -6.46
C LEU A 47 4.43 -0.13 -7.66
N SER A 48 3.29 0.52 -7.43
CA SER A 48 2.37 0.93 -8.50
C SER A 48 3.02 1.92 -9.48
N TRP A 49 3.83 2.85 -8.98
CA TRP A 49 4.58 3.78 -9.82
C TRP A 49 5.63 3.05 -10.67
N LEU A 50 6.36 2.11 -10.07
CA LEU A 50 7.35 1.29 -10.76
C LEU A 50 6.69 0.42 -11.85
N LEU A 51 5.57 -0.23 -11.53
CA LEU A 51 4.76 -1.01 -12.48
C LEU A 51 4.31 -0.14 -13.65
N THR A 52 3.84 1.07 -13.38
CA THR A 52 3.42 2.02 -14.43
C THR A 52 4.59 2.35 -15.37
N LYS A 53 5.77 2.65 -14.82
CA LYS A 53 7.01 2.89 -15.60
C LYS A 53 7.40 1.70 -16.46
N ILE A 54 7.32 0.48 -15.91
CA ILE A 54 7.64 -0.76 -16.63
C ILE A 54 6.64 -0.99 -17.76
N PHE A 55 5.34 -0.82 -17.51
CA PHE A 55 4.30 -0.97 -18.52
C PHE A 55 4.43 0.06 -19.65
N GLU A 56 4.72 1.33 -19.33
CA GLU A 56 5.00 2.35 -20.35
C GLU A 56 6.23 2.00 -21.17
N TRP A 57 7.30 1.54 -20.53
CA TRP A 57 8.52 1.14 -21.22
C TRP A 57 8.27 -0.05 -22.15
N TYR A 58 7.51 -1.04 -21.69
CA TYR A 58 7.12 -2.20 -22.51
C TYR A 58 6.24 -1.81 -23.69
N ARG A 59 5.28 -0.89 -23.46
CA ARG A 59 4.39 -0.37 -24.51
C ARG A 59 5.12 0.47 -25.54
N LYS A 60 6.15 1.22 -25.15
CA LYS A 60 6.99 2.03 -26.06
C LYS A 60 7.95 1.18 -26.90
N ARG A 61 8.25 -0.05 -26.46
CA ARG A 61 9.10 -1.01 -27.16
C ARG A 61 8.36 -1.88 -28.17
N ARG A 62 7.03 -1.89 -28.14
CA ARG A 62 6.16 -2.65 -29.04
C ARG A 62 5.56 -1.71 -30.07
#